data_AF-A0A9D9DM26-F1
#
_entry.id   AF-A0A9D9DM26-F1
#
_cell.length_a   1.000
_cell.length_b   1.000
_cell.length_c   1.000
_cell.angle_alpha   90.00
_cell.angle_beta   90.00
_cell.angle_gamma   90.00
#
_symmetry.space_group_name_H-M   'P 1'
#
loop_
_entity.id
_entity.type
_entity.pdbx_description
1 polymer ?
#
loop_
_entity_poly.entity_id
_entity_poly.type
_entity_poly.pdbx_seq_one_letter_code
_entity_poly.pdbx_strand_id
1 'polypeptide(L)'
;MNNLYAKKVELLLRMIPIISEEGVFAIHGGSAINLFLKDMPRYSIDADLTYIPLEGRKTSIENINSHLNAISEKAKKAFRGMHIVHKPDICKLLCEYRGRQVKIEVNSSI
;
A
#
# COMPACT_ATOMS: atom_id res chain seq x y z
N MET A 1 -4.96 -21.31 -10.97
CA MET A 1 -4.52 -20.03 -10.41
C MET A 1 -3.22 -20.26 -9.62
N ASN A 2 -2.14 -19.53 -9.90
CA ASN A 2 -0.84 -19.75 -9.24
C ASN A 2 -0.96 -19.46 -7.73
N ASN A 3 -0.67 -20.44 -6.86
CA ASN A 3 -0.88 -20.37 -5.41
C ASN A 3 -0.13 -19.18 -4.75
N LEU A 4 1.02 -18.81 -5.30
CA LEU A 4 1.81 -17.66 -4.85
C LEU A 4 1.11 -16.32 -5.13
N TYR A 5 0.40 -16.21 -6.26
CA TYR A 5 -0.33 -15.01 -6.64
C TYR A 5 -1.52 -14.79 -5.70
N ALA A 6 -2.34 -15.81 -5.48
CA ALA A 6 -3.49 -15.74 -4.56
C ALA A 6 -3.08 -15.30 -3.14
N LYS A 7 -1.95 -15.79 -2.65
CA LYS A 7 -1.40 -15.41 -1.34
C LYS A 7 -0.91 -13.96 -1.27
N LYS A 8 -0.43 -13.39 -2.37
CA LYS A 8 -0.10 -11.96 -2.44
C LYS A 8 -1.36 -11.09 -2.44
N VAL A 9 -2.39 -11.51 -3.19
CA VAL A 9 -3.71 -10.85 -3.19
C VAL A 9 -4.31 -10.84 -1.79
N GLU A 10 -4.29 -11.98 -1.11
CA GLU A 10 -4.77 -12.09 0.27
C GLU A 10 -4.05 -11.10 1.20
N LEU A 11 -2.73 -10.97 1.09
CA LEU A 11 -1.97 -10.00 1.89
C LEU A 11 -2.39 -8.56 1.57
N LEU A 12 -2.52 -8.20 0.28
CA LEU A 12 -2.96 -6.86 -0.10
C LEU A 12 -4.38 -6.56 0.40
N LEU A 13 -5.33 -7.47 0.22
CA LEU A 13 -6.71 -7.31 0.70
C LEU A 13 -6.78 -7.10 2.22
N ARG A 14 -5.90 -7.74 2.98
CA ARG A 14 -5.81 -7.53 4.43
C ARG A 14 -5.10 -6.23 4.81
N MET A 15 -4.25 -5.68 3.95
CA MET A 15 -3.61 -4.38 4.15
C MET A 15 -4.54 -3.21 3.80
N ILE A 16 -5.46 -3.38 2.85
CA ILE A 16 -6.37 -2.31 2.41
C ILE A 16 -7.14 -1.66 3.57
N PRO A 17 -7.78 -2.39 4.50
CA PRO A 17 -8.48 -1.75 5.63
C PRO A 17 -7.57 -0.86 6.47
N ILE A 18 -6.32 -1.28 6.71
CA ILE A 18 -5.34 -0.50 7.48
C ILE A 18 -4.97 0.78 6.74
N ILE A 19 -4.82 0.74 5.42
CA ILE A 19 -4.55 1.92 4.59
C ILE A 19 -5.77 2.86 4.60
N SER A 20 -6.98 2.31 4.48
CA SER A 20 -8.22 3.08 4.42
C SER A 20 -8.52 3.83 5.72
N GLU A 21 -8.07 3.34 6.87
CA GLU A 21 -8.20 4.06 8.16
C GLU A 21 -7.51 5.43 8.17
N GLU A 22 -6.48 5.64 7.34
CA GLU A 22 -5.81 6.95 7.28
C GLU A 22 -6.70 8.01 6.60
N GLY A 23 -7.67 7.62 5.77
CA GLY A 23 -8.64 8.53 5.16
C GLY A 23 -8.10 9.55 4.15
N VAL A 24 -6.77 9.61 3.96
CA VAL A 24 -6.10 10.60 3.08
C VAL A 24 -5.59 10.02 1.76
N PHE A 25 -5.75 8.71 1.54
CA PHE A 25 -5.25 8.01 0.36
C PHE A 25 -6.38 7.44 -0.50
N ALA A 26 -6.31 7.69 -1.80
CA ALA A 26 -7.12 7.00 -2.80
C ALA A 26 -6.31 5.87 -3.44
N ILE A 27 -6.83 4.65 -3.45
CA ILE A 27 -6.22 3.51 -4.16
C ILE A 27 -6.53 3.63 -5.65
N HIS A 28 -5.52 3.52 -6.51
CA HIS A 28 -5.67 3.56 -7.96
C HIS A 28 -4.79 2.49 -8.65
N GLY A 29 -4.52 2.67 -9.94
CA GLY A 29 -3.59 1.82 -10.69
C GLY A 29 -4.18 0.50 -11.20
N GLY A 30 -3.31 -0.30 -11.82
CA GLY A 30 -3.67 -1.58 -12.43
C GLY A 30 -4.15 -2.62 -11.42
N SER A 31 -3.73 -2.52 -10.15
CA SER A 31 -4.16 -3.39 -9.06
C SER A 31 -5.60 -3.11 -8.64
N ALA A 32 -6.03 -1.85 -8.56
CA ALA A 32 -7.44 -1.51 -8.30
C ALA A 32 -8.36 -2.04 -9.42
N ILE A 33 -7.95 -1.89 -10.68
CA ILE A 33 -8.69 -2.41 -11.83
C ILE A 33 -8.75 -3.95 -11.81
N ASN A 34 -7.65 -4.62 -11.47
CA ASN A 34 -7.62 -6.08 -11.37
C ASN A 34 -8.46 -6.60 -10.18
N LEU A 35 -8.44 -5.92 -9.03
CA LEU A 35 -9.17 -6.36 -7.84
C LEU A 35 -10.68 -6.15 -7.93
N PHE A 36 -11.11 -5.05 -8.55
CA PHE A 36 -12.51 -4.62 -8.49
C PHE A 36 -13.26 -4.71 -9.82
N LEU A 37 -12.56 -4.80 -10.97
CA LEU A 37 -13.19 -4.67 -12.29
C LEU A 37 -12.84 -5.77 -13.31
N LYS A 38 -11.84 -6.63 -13.08
CA LYS A 38 -11.39 -7.67 -14.03
C LYS A 38 -11.12 -8.99 -13.31
N ASP A 39 -11.23 -10.12 -14.01
CA ASP A 39 -10.87 -11.46 -13.50
C ASP A 39 -9.34 -11.67 -13.38
N MET A 40 -8.62 -10.70 -12.79
CA MET A 40 -7.21 -10.80 -12.41
C MET A 40 -6.23 -11.28 -13.53
N PRO A 41 -6.25 -10.70 -14.76
CA PRO A 41 -5.44 -11.18 -15.89
C PRO A 41 -3.94 -10.81 -15.81
N ARG A 42 -3.48 -10.03 -14.81
CA ARG A 42 -2.08 -9.58 -14.67
C ARG A 42 -1.50 -9.86 -13.27
N TYR A 43 -0.21 -10.19 -13.24
CA TYR A 43 0.54 -10.67 -12.07
C TYR A 43 1.12 -9.58 -11.13
N SER A 44 0.90 -8.29 -11.41
CA SER A 44 1.40 -7.20 -10.57
C SER A 44 0.39 -6.87 -9.46
N ILE A 45 0.80 -6.96 -8.19
CA ILE A 45 -0.04 -6.69 -7.01
C ILE A 45 0.76 -5.76 -6.08
N ASP A 46 0.82 -4.49 -6.46
CA ASP A 46 1.32 -3.38 -5.62
C ASP A 46 0.14 -2.40 -5.37
N ALA A 47 0.11 -1.71 -4.23
CA ALA A 47 -0.92 -0.72 -3.90
C ALA A 47 -0.43 0.67 -4.32
N ASP A 48 -0.96 1.15 -5.44
CA ASP A 48 -0.74 2.53 -5.88
C ASP A 48 -1.74 3.45 -5.19
N LEU A 49 -1.22 4.45 -4.47
CA LEU A 49 -2.00 5.42 -3.70
C LEU A 49 -1.81 6.83 -4.26
N THR A 50 -2.83 7.67 -4.10
CA THR A 50 -2.76 9.12 -4.33
C THR A 50 -3.11 9.82 -3.03
N TYR A 51 -2.29 10.79 -2.62
CA TYR A 51 -2.60 11.67 -1.51
C TYR A 51 -3.67 12.68 -1.94
N ILE A 52 -4.79 12.71 -1.20
CA ILE A 52 -5.99 13.49 -1.55
C ILE A 52 -5.90 14.96 -1.08
N PRO A 53 -5.38 15.27 0.12
CA PRO A 53 -5.34 16.65 0.58
C PRO A 53 -4.52 17.58 -0.33
N LEU A 54 -5.06 18.77 -0.59
CA LEU A 54 -4.43 19.80 -1.41
C LEU A 54 -3.57 20.72 -0.54
N GLU A 55 -2.26 20.48 -0.55
CA GLU A 55 -1.28 21.19 0.27
C GLU A 55 0.00 21.48 -0.53
N GLY A 56 0.89 22.30 0.02
CA GLY A 56 2.20 22.52 -0.59
C GLY A 56 3.04 21.23 -0.61
N ARG A 57 3.81 21.03 -1.69
CA ARG A 57 4.60 19.79 -1.92
C ARG A 57 5.39 19.30 -0.70
N LYS A 58 6.08 20.20 -0.01
CA LYS A 58 6.87 19.86 1.19
C LYS A 58 5.97 19.28 2.30
N THR A 59 4.89 19.99 2.61
CA THR A 59 3.88 19.58 3.59
C THR A 59 3.23 18.25 3.21
N SER A 60 2.88 18.07 1.93
CA SER A 60 2.33 16.80 1.44
C SER A 60 3.30 15.64 1.66
N ILE A 61 4.59 15.80 1.34
CA ILE A 61 5.59 14.74 1.55
C ILE A 61 5.77 14.42 3.04
N GLU A 62 5.78 15.43 3.92
CA GLU A 62 5.85 15.23 5.37
C GLU A 62 4.63 14.46 5.90
N ASN A 63 3.43 14.86 5.48
CA ASN A 63 2.17 14.21 5.87
C ASN A 63 2.08 12.78 5.33
N ILE A 64 2.42 12.56 4.05
CA ILE A 64 2.46 11.23 3.43
C ILE A 64 3.35 10.29 4.25
N ASN A 65 4.56 10.72 4.59
CA ASN A 65 5.49 9.89 5.37
C ASN A 65 5.00 9.64 6.80
N SER A 66 4.31 10.60 7.41
CA SER A 66 3.67 10.41 8.71
C SER A 66 2.59 9.32 8.64
N HIS A 67 1.71 9.38 7.65
CA HIS A 67 0.66 8.39 7.45
C HIS A 67 1.20 7.01 7.05
N LEU A 68 2.25 6.94 6.22
CA LEU A 68 2.93 5.67 5.91
C LEU A 68 3.58 5.05 7.15
N ASN A 69 4.15 5.85 8.05
CA ASN A 69 4.62 5.35 9.34
C ASN A 69 3.47 4.81 10.20
N ALA A 70 2.33 5.50 10.26
CA ALA A 70 1.15 5.03 10.98
C ALA A 70 0.64 3.68 10.43
N ILE A 71 0.56 3.54 9.10
CA ILE A 71 0.21 2.28 8.42
C ILE A 71 1.21 1.18 8.79
N SER A 72 2.51 1.47 8.75
CA SER A 72 3.57 0.51 9.14
C SER A 72 3.36 -0.01 10.57
N GLU A 73 3.13 0.87 11.53
CA GLU A 73 2.96 0.47 12.93
C GLU A 73 1.67 -0.31 13.18
N LYS A 74 0.56 0.08 12.54
CA LYS A 74 -0.70 -0.68 12.58
C LYS A 74 -0.54 -2.06 11.95
N ALA A 75 0.14 -2.15 10.81
CA ALA A 75 0.37 -3.41 10.11
C ALA A 75 1.27 -4.35 10.93
N LYS A 76 2.37 -3.87 11.53
CA LYS A 76 3.20 -4.71 12.41
C LYS A 76 2.41 -5.29 13.60
N LYS A 77 1.45 -4.54 14.14
CA LYS A 77 0.55 -5.01 15.21
C LYS A 77 -0.45 -6.04 14.70
N ALA A 78 -1.08 -5.81 13.55
CA ALA A 78 -2.08 -6.71 12.96
C ALA A 78 -1.46 -8.01 12.41
N PHE A 79 -0.22 -7.97 11.95
CA PHE A 79 0.48 -9.08 11.33
C PHE A 79 1.75 -9.44 12.12
N ARG A 80 1.60 -10.28 13.15
CA ARG A 80 2.74 -10.73 13.96
C ARG A 80 3.81 -11.40 13.08
N GLY A 81 5.02 -10.83 13.07
CA GLY A 81 6.14 -11.28 12.23
C GLY A 81 6.21 -10.62 10.85
N MET A 82 5.46 -9.54 10.62
CA MET A 82 5.60 -8.72 9.42
C MET A 82 6.83 -7.84 9.51
N HIS A 83 7.61 -7.82 8.43
CA HIS A 83 8.76 -6.94 8.25
C HIS A 83 8.36 -5.84 7.28
N ILE A 84 8.58 -4.57 7.68
CA ILE A 84 8.25 -3.41 6.85
C ILE A 84 9.48 -2.51 6.79
N VAL A 85 9.88 -2.15 5.57
CA VAL A 85 10.91 -1.14 5.31
C VAL A 85 10.23 0.10 4.75
N HIS A 86 10.34 1.20 5.46
CA HIS A 86 9.85 2.51 5.00
C HIS A 86 10.97 3.24 4.24
N LYS A 87 10.66 3.69 3.02
CA LYS A 87 11.53 4.49 2.16
C LYS A 87 10.92 5.89 1.98
N PRO A 88 11.25 6.84 2.88
CA PRO A 88 10.57 8.13 2.89
C PRO A 88 10.86 9.02 1.68
N ASP A 89 12.07 8.91 1.11
CA ASP A 89 12.49 9.68 -0.07
C ASP A 89 11.63 9.41 -1.32
N ILE A 90 10.95 8.26 -1.34
CA ILE A 90 10.09 7.81 -2.44
C ILE A 90 8.68 7.43 -1.97
N CYS A 91 8.29 7.86 -0.77
CA CYS A 91 6.96 7.64 -0.19
C CYS A 91 6.45 6.19 -0.33
N LYS A 92 7.26 5.23 0.13
CA LYS A 92 7.03 3.81 -0.14
C LYS A 92 7.21 2.92 1.08
N LEU A 93 6.33 1.93 1.25
CA LEU A 93 6.51 0.81 2.16
C LEU A 93 6.78 -0.48 1.38
N LEU A 94 7.82 -1.20 1.79
CA LEU A 94 8.09 -2.57 1.36
C LEU A 94 7.66 -3.50 2.47
N CYS A 95 6.58 -4.23 2.23
CA CYS A 95 5.90 -5.04 3.23
C CYS A 95 6.13 -6.52 2.94
N GLU A 96 6.78 -7.24 3.87
CA GLU A 96 7.00 -8.67 3.79
C GLU A 96 6.31 -9.41 4.94
N TYR A 97 5.53 -10.44 4.60
CA TYR A 97 4.85 -11.29 5.58
C TYR A 97 4.81 -12.74 5.11
N ARG A 98 5.39 -13.67 5.90
CA ARG A 98 5.43 -15.11 5.62
C ARG A 98 5.94 -15.45 4.20
N GLY A 99 7.04 -14.81 3.81
CA GLY A 99 7.68 -14.99 2.49
C GLY A 99 6.92 -14.36 1.32
N ARG A 100 5.99 -13.43 1.59
CA ARG A 100 5.20 -12.72 0.56
C ARG A 100 5.46 -11.24 0.66
N GLN A 101 5.61 -10.59 -0.49
CA GLN A 101 5.89 -9.17 -0.57
C GLN A 101 4.79 -8.43 -1.32
N VAL A 102 4.38 -7.29 -0.77
CA VAL A 102 3.51 -6.28 -1.37
C VAL A 102 4.17 -4.92 -1.18
N LYS A 103 4.07 -4.02 -2.15
CA LYS A 103 4.50 -2.64 -2.00
C LYS A 103 3.31 -1.72 -1.85
N ILE A 104 3.48 -0.68 -1.05
CA ILE A 104 2.54 0.44 -0.95
C ILE A 104 3.31 1.67 -1.41
N GLU A 105 2.85 2.31 -2.48
CA GLU A 105 3.54 3.42 -3.13
C GLU A 105 2.58 4.61 -3.25
N VAL A 106 2.98 5.78 -2.78
CA VAL A 106 2.17 6.99 -2.90
C VAL A 106 2.74 7.87 -4.02
N ASN A 107 1.94 8.08 -5.06
CA ASN A 107 2.27 9.04 -6.10
C ASN A 107 1.99 10.45 -5.61
N SER A 108 3.05 11.26 -5.52
CA SER A 108 2.98 12.68 -5.16
C SER A 108 2.91 13.57 -6.41
N SER A 109 2.13 13.18 -7.43
CA SER A 109 1.92 13.98 -8.64
C SER A 109 1.03 15.18 -8.30
N ILE A 110 1.63 16.13 -7.60
CA ILE A 110 1.19 17.52 -7.41
C ILE A 110 2.39 18.38 -7.81
#